data_AF-A0A2E9IND9-F1
#
_entry.id   AF-A0A2E9IND9-F1
#
_cell.length_a   1.000
_cell.length_b   1.000
_cell.length_c   1.000
_cell.angle_alpha   90.00
_cell.angle_beta   90.00
_cell.angle_gamma   90.00
#
_symmetry.space_group_name_H-M   'P 1'
#
loop_
_entity.id
_entity.type
_entity.pdbx_description
1 polymer ?
#
loop_
_entity_poly.entity_id
_entity_poly.type
_entity_poly.pdbx_seq_one_letter_code
_entity_poly.pdbx_strand_id
1 'polypeptide(L)'
;MTNLKNLLPLYKTYYNCIDIYAWNDKVPDPYPGIDGGAYISVKNNDDHQKLFVIEVNNDEFLWNHINRYSVIAHEYFHTYQMTLNSHMNKYDDHPTSFKTKWLIEGTASSFDCLYIQQYYSQNKFSSNQFIVDSAATQNPSIFENYGNDNKDINGASSLFLVWVLAKELQLAGHSESKSFRLMCKDFMQANPNKKNWPDVFQTTFNMSVSDFYSKVSSYNPSINTVLPSTSLTLESIFN
;
A
#
# COMPACT_ATOMS: atom_id res chain seq x y z
N MET A 1 -8.15 0.25 -16.41
CA MET A 1 -7.57 1.27 -15.48
C MET A 1 -8.23 2.65 -15.56
N THR A 2 -9.28 2.89 -16.37
CA THR A 2 -9.98 4.20 -16.38
C THR A 2 -10.45 4.63 -14.98
N ASN A 3 -10.91 3.66 -14.18
CA ASN A 3 -11.34 3.90 -12.80
C ASN A 3 -10.20 4.47 -11.91
N LEU A 4 -8.98 3.93 -12.01
CA LEU A 4 -7.82 4.45 -11.26
C LEU A 4 -7.46 5.88 -11.69
N LYS A 5 -7.47 6.17 -13.00
CA LYS A 5 -7.19 7.50 -13.54
C LYS A 5 -8.25 8.53 -13.17
N ASN A 6 -9.49 8.10 -12.99
CA ASN A 6 -10.60 8.97 -12.56
C ASN A 6 -10.55 9.23 -11.06
N LEU A 7 -10.29 8.20 -10.26
CA LEU A 7 -10.20 8.28 -8.81
C LEU A 7 -8.97 9.10 -8.36
N LEU A 8 -7.80 8.79 -8.91
CA LEU A 8 -6.52 9.42 -8.58
C LEU A 8 -5.89 9.93 -9.90
N PRO A 9 -6.25 11.13 -10.37
CA PRO A 9 -5.78 11.67 -11.64
C PRO A 9 -4.36 12.24 -11.55
N LEU A 10 -3.37 11.38 -11.28
CA LEU A 10 -1.98 11.80 -10.97
C LEU A 10 -1.32 12.61 -12.09
N TYR A 11 -1.76 12.37 -13.33
CA TYR A 11 -1.33 13.11 -14.52
C TYR A 11 -1.80 14.57 -14.55
N LYS A 12 -2.79 14.93 -13.72
CA LYS A 12 -3.28 16.30 -13.55
C LYS A 12 -2.65 16.99 -12.36
N THR A 13 -2.06 16.24 -11.43
CA THR A 13 -1.65 16.77 -10.12
C THR A 13 -0.15 16.81 -9.93
N TYR A 14 0.62 15.91 -10.54
CA TYR A 14 2.08 15.84 -10.31
C TYR A 14 2.89 15.30 -11.49
N TYR A 15 2.46 14.20 -12.11
CA TYR A 15 3.23 13.56 -13.18
C TYR A 15 2.79 14.09 -14.56
N ASN A 16 3.74 14.27 -15.47
CA ASN A 16 3.45 14.55 -16.87
C ASN A 16 3.07 13.26 -17.61
N CYS A 17 3.65 12.13 -17.19
CA CYS A 17 3.43 10.82 -17.77
C CYS A 17 3.69 9.71 -16.74
N ILE A 18 2.88 8.65 -16.79
CA ILE A 18 3.15 7.38 -16.11
C ILE A 18 2.99 6.29 -17.16
N ASP A 19 4.09 5.69 -17.57
CA ASP A 19 4.09 4.54 -18.47
C ASP A 19 4.09 3.25 -17.66
N ILE A 20 3.21 2.31 -18.04
CA ILE A 20 3.06 1.04 -17.34
C ILE A 20 3.36 -0.08 -18.33
N TYR A 21 4.39 -0.86 -18.01
CA TYR A 21 4.81 -2.04 -18.73
C TYR A 21 4.50 -3.24 -17.87
N ALA A 22 3.57 -4.08 -18.33
CA ALA A 22 3.23 -5.31 -17.64
C ALA A 22 3.20 -6.47 -18.64
N TRP A 23 3.84 -7.59 -18.31
CA TRP A 23 3.86 -8.79 -19.16
C TRP A 23 3.93 -10.07 -18.33
N ASN A 24 3.76 -11.21 -19.00
CA ASN A 24 3.86 -12.53 -18.39
C ASN A 24 5.33 -12.97 -18.36
N ASP A 25 5.81 -13.42 -17.19
CA ASP A 25 7.21 -13.82 -16.93
C ASP A 25 7.74 -15.02 -17.77
N LYS A 26 6.88 -15.69 -18.54
CA LYS A 26 7.25 -16.74 -19.51
C LYS A 26 7.41 -16.23 -20.93
N VAL A 27 7.11 -14.95 -21.18
CA VAL A 27 7.35 -14.32 -22.48
C VAL A 27 8.69 -13.59 -22.41
N PRO A 28 9.57 -13.72 -23.43
CA PRO A 28 10.78 -12.91 -23.51
C PRO A 28 10.44 -11.42 -23.36
N ASP A 29 11.31 -10.66 -22.70
CA ASP A 29 11.07 -9.25 -22.42
C ASP A 29 10.63 -8.51 -23.71
N PRO A 30 9.36 -8.06 -23.76
CA PRO A 30 8.82 -7.47 -24.98
C PRO A 30 9.25 -6.00 -25.13
N TYR A 31 9.99 -5.42 -24.19
CA TYR A 31 10.28 -4.00 -24.12
C TYR A 31 11.80 -3.75 -24.13
N PRO A 32 12.38 -3.34 -25.28
CA PRO A 32 13.81 -3.05 -25.37
C PRO A 32 14.28 -2.01 -24.34
N GLY A 33 15.28 -2.36 -23.54
CA GLY A 33 15.88 -1.49 -22.53
C GLY A 33 15.08 -1.37 -21.23
N ILE A 34 14.05 -2.20 -21.05
CA ILE A 34 13.41 -2.47 -19.78
C ILE A 34 14.01 -3.77 -19.24
N ASP A 35 14.31 -3.81 -17.95
CA ASP A 35 14.63 -5.06 -17.26
C ASP A 35 13.37 -5.58 -16.56
N GLY A 36 13.20 -6.90 -16.48
CA GLY A 36 12.10 -7.54 -15.76
C GLY A 36 12.08 -7.27 -14.24
N GLY A 37 10.97 -7.66 -13.60
CA GLY A 37 10.71 -7.45 -12.17
C GLY A 37 9.55 -6.51 -11.86
N ALA A 38 9.48 -6.02 -10.61
CA ALA A 38 8.44 -5.10 -10.14
C ALA A 38 9.08 -3.84 -9.54
N TYR A 39 8.97 -2.70 -10.24
CA TYR A 39 9.58 -1.45 -9.79
C TYR A 39 8.95 -0.19 -10.41
N ILE A 40 9.16 0.92 -9.72
CA ILE A 40 8.85 2.28 -10.18
C ILE A 40 10.17 3.05 -10.31
N SER A 41 10.41 3.66 -11.48
CA SER A 41 11.61 4.43 -11.76
C SER A 41 11.30 5.75 -12.47
N VAL A 42 12.30 6.62 -12.58
CA VAL A 42 12.22 7.85 -13.37
C VAL A 42 12.49 7.54 -14.84
N LYS A 43 11.71 8.14 -15.74
CA LYS A 43 11.90 8.04 -17.18
C LYS A 43 12.61 9.29 -17.68
N ASN A 44 13.55 9.14 -18.62
CA ASN A 44 14.25 10.25 -19.26
C ASN A 44 14.95 11.22 -18.27
N ASN A 45 15.32 10.76 -17.08
CA ASN A 45 15.83 11.61 -15.99
C ASN A 45 14.88 12.77 -15.61
N ASP A 46 13.57 12.57 -15.73
CA ASP A 46 12.53 13.52 -15.33
C ASP A 46 11.73 12.93 -14.16
N ASP A 47 11.79 13.56 -12.99
CA ASP A 47 11.07 13.15 -11.78
C ASP A 47 9.54 13.19 -11.94
N HIS A 48 9.04 13.92 -12.94
CA HIS A 48 7.63 14.00 -13.32
C HIS A 48 7.23 12.97 -14.40
N GLN A 49 8.15 12.13 -14.88
CA GLN A 49 7.85 11.02 -15.77
C GLN A 49 8.20 9.71 -15.06
N LYS A 50 7.19 8.89 -14.77
CA LYS A 50 7.41 7.60 -14.11
C LYS A 50 7.28 6.46 -15.10
N LEU A 51 8.17 5.50 -14.92
CA LEU A 51 8.16 4.20 -15.55
C LEU A 51 7.77 3.19 -14.48
N PHE A 52 6.70 2.44 -14.73
CA PHE A 52 6.23 1.36 -13.88
C PHE A 52 6.35 0.05 -14.64
N VAL A 53 7.08 -0.91 -14.08
CA VAL A 53 7.39 -2.20 -14.69
C VAL A 53 6.87 -3.31 -13.78
N ILE A 54 6.12 -4.26 -14.36
CA ILE A 54 5.64 -5.47 -13.69
C ILE A 54 5.84 -6.68 -14.59
N GLU A 55 6.70 -7.57 -14.15
CA GLU A 55 6.70 -8.94 -14.62
C GLU A 55 5.72 -9.76 -13.76
N VAL A 56 4.62 -10.19 -14.37
CA VAL A 56 3.55 -10.94 -13.71
C VAL A 56 3.84 -12.43 -13.86
N ASN A 57 3.91 -13.14 -12.73
CA ASN A 57 4.15 -14.58 -12.71
C ASN A 57 3.11 -15.33 -13.58
N ASN A 58 3.57 -16.24 -14.44
CA ASN A 58 2.71 -16.99 -15.35
C ASN A 58 1.61 -17.81 -14.65
N ASP A 59 1.82 -18.24 -13.40
CA ASP A 59 0.79 -18.91 -12.60
C ASP A 59 -0.45 -18.03 -12.41
N GLU A 60 -0.30 -16.70 -12.36
CA GLU A 60 -1.42 -15.77 -12.30
C GLU A 60 -2.34 -15.86 -13.53
N PHE A 61 -1.78 -16.22 -14.68
CA PHE A 61 -2.50 -16.42 -15.93
C PHE A 61 -3.07 -17.85 -16.01
N LEU A 62 -2.25 -18.87 -15.71
CA LEU A 62 -2.66 -20.28 -15.77
C LEU A 62 -3.85 -20.58 -14.84
N TRP A 63 -3.82 -20.02 -13.64
CA TRP A 63 -4.84 -20.25 -12.61
C TRP A 63 -5.89 -19.16 -12.56
N ASN A 64 -5.86 -18.22 -13.52
CA ASN A 64 -6.77 -17.10 -13.61
C ASN A 64 -6.88 -16.30 -12.31
N HIS A 65 -5.77 -16.15 -11.57
CA HIS A 65 -5.72 -15.41 -10.33
C HIS A 65 -5.95 -13.92 -10.55
N ILE A 66 -6.64 -13.29 -9.59
CA ILE A 66 -6.97 -11.86 -9.66
C ILE A 66 -5.75 -10.96 -9.40
N ASN A 67 -4.62 -11.51 -8.89
CA ASN A 67 -3.51 -10.66 -8.47
C ASN A 67 -2.91 -9.88 -9.65
N ARG A 68 -2.97 -10.42 -10.87
CA ARG A 68 -2.57 -9.72 -12.11
C ARG A 68 -3.22 -8.34 -12.31
N TYR A 69 -4.42 -8.12 -11.78
CA TYR A 69 -5.06 -6.81 -11.80
C TYR A 69 -4.77 -6.00 -10.54
N SER A 70 -4.67 -6.67 -9.38
CA SER A 70 -4.42 -5.99 -8.10
C SER A 70 -3.03 -5.38 -8.03
N VAL A 71 -2.00 -6.05 -8.55
CA VAL A 71 -0.61 -5.56 -8.53
C VAL A 71 -0.48 -4.23 -9.27
N ILE A 72 -1.22 -4.05 -10.36
CA ILE A 72 -1.25 -2.79 -11.09
C ILE A 72 -1.86 -1.67 -10.24
N ALA A 73 -2.93 -1.96 -9.49
CA ALA A 73 -3.57 -0.98 -8.60
C ALA A 73 -2.68 -0.65 -7.38
N HIS A 74 -1.99 -1.65 -6.83
CA HIS A 74 -1.05 -1.52 -5.72
C HIS A 74 0.07 -0.52 -6.02
N GLU A 75 0.77 -0.76 -7.11
CA GLU A 75 1.91 0.06 -7.51
C GLU A 75 1.48 1.43 -8.05
N TYR A 76 0.33 1.51 -8.71
CA TYR A 76 -0.26 2.81 -9.04
C TYR A 76 -0.52 3.64 -7.77
N PHE A 77 -0.92 3.01 -6.66
CA PHE A 77 -1.09 3.69 -5.39
C PHE A 77 0.25 4.15 -4.77
N HIS A 78 1.33 3.38 -4.91
CA HIS A 78 2.67 3.86 -4.53
C HIS A 78 3.04 5.16 -5.25
N THR A 79 2.73 5.28 -6.54
CA THR A 79 2.97 6.55 -7.27
C THR A 79 2.14 7.71 -6.70
N TYR A 80 0.91 7.47 -6.24
CA TYR A 80 0.09 8.47 -5.54
C TYR A 80 0.71 8.88 -4.21
N GLN A 81 1.15 7.93 -3.39
CA GLN A 81 1.83 8.24 -2.12
C GLN A 81 3.07 9.12 -2.35
N MET A 82 3.86 8.84 -3.41
CA MET A 82 5.01 9.66 -3.81
C MET A 82 4.63 11.09 -4.23
N THR A 83 3.40 11.34 -4.72
CA THR A 83 2.92 12.71 -5.00
C THR A 83 2.60 13.49 -3.72
N LEU A 84 2.22 12.79 -2.64
CA LEU A 84 1.86 13.39 -1.37
C LEU A 84 3.07 13.59 -0.46
N ASN A 85 4.00 12.63 -0.48
CA ASN A 85 5.17 12.60 0.37
C ASN A 85 6.46 12.66 -0.46
N SER A 86 7.07 13.84 -0.53
CA SER A 86 8.33 14.09 -1.23
C SER A 86 9.49 13.21 -0.72
N HIS A 87 9.44 12.77 0.54
CA HIS A 87 10.47 11.93 1.15
C HIS A 87 10.49 10.50 0.61
N MET A 88 9.39 10.03 0.00
CA MET A 88 9.33 8.72 -0.65
C MET A 88 10.07 8.69 -2.00
N ASN A 89 10.27 9.85 -2.64
CA ASN A 89 11.04 9.96 -3.88
C ASN A 89 12.57 9.92 -3.64
N LYS A 90 13.01 9.87 -2.38
CA LYS A 90 14.44 9.85 -2.04
C LYS A 90 14.95 8.42 -2.00
N TYR A 91 16.21 8.24 -2.40
CA TYR A 91 16.93 6.98 -2.25
C TYR A 91 17.00 6.56 -0.78
N ASP A 92 17.12 5.26 -0.54
CA ASP A 92 16.84 4.66 0.78
C ASP A 92 17.72 5.23 1.91
N ASP A 93 19.02 5.39 1.66
CA ASP A 93 19.97 5.93 2.65
C ASP A 93 19.85 7.43 2.89
N HIS A 94 19.05 8.16 2.10
CA HIS A 94 18.93 9.61 2.23
C HIS A 94 18.55 10.00 3.68
N PRO A 95 19.13 11.06 4.28
CA PRO A 95 18.86 11.49 5.67
C PRO A 95 17.40 11.77 6.05
N THR A 96 16.50 11.74 5.08
CA THR A 96 15.07 12.04 5.23
C THR A 96 14.25 11.18 4.27
N SER A 97 14.72 9.99 3.87
CA SER A 97 13.86 9.05 3.15
C SER A 97 12.67 8.67 4.05
N PHE A 98 11.56 8.25 3.45
CA PHE A 98 10.45 7.64 4.17
C PHE A 98 10.20 6.23 3.64
N LYS A 99 10.40 5.23 4.49
CA LYS A 99 10.42 3.80 4.13
C LYS A 99 9.81 2.90 5.22
N THR A 100 8.95 3.45 6.08
CA THR A 100 8.29 2.65 7.13
C THR A 100 7.34 1.66 6.47
N LYS A 101 7.78 0.41 6.34
CA LYS A 101 7.19 -0.58 5.43
C LYS A 101 5.70 -0.78 5.66
N TRP A 102 5.26 -1.10 6.88
CA TRP A 102 3.85 -1.42 7.10
C TRP A 102 2.88 -0.26 6.79
N LEU A 103 3.32 0.99 6.96
CA LEU A 103 2.53 2.17 6.58
C LEU A 103 2.45 2.33 5.06
N ILE A 104 3.52 2.00 4.34
CA ILE A 104 3.61 2.12 2.88
C ILE A 104 2.92 0.93 2.21
N GLU A 105 3.42 -0.28 2.43
CA GLU A 105 2.93 -1.52 1.82
C GLU A 105 1.55 -1.92 2.34
N GLY A 106 1.26 -1.69 3.62
CA GLY A 106 -0.04 -2.04 4.19
C GLY A 106 -1.16 -1.15 3.65
N THR A 107 -0.90 0.13 3.39
CA THR A 107 -1.91 1.02 2.78
C THR A 107 -2.04 0.78 1.28
N ALA A 108 -0.96 0.45 0.56
CA ALA A 108 -1.01 0.01 -0.83
C ALA A 108 -1.77 -1.31 -1.00
N SER A 109 -1.52 -2.29 -0.12
CA SER A 109 -2.26 -3.56 -0.07
C SER A 109 -3.74 -3.33 0.25
N SER A 110 -4.04 -2.42 1.19
CA SER A 110 -5.42 -2.03 1.48
C SER A 110 -6.12 -1.46 0.25
N PHE A 111 -5.44 -0.55 -0.47
CA PHE A 111 -5.98 0.07 -1.67
C PHE A 111 -6.25 -0.96 -2.78
N ASP A 112 -5.28 -1.82 -3.09
CA ASP A 112 -5.44 -2.79 -4.17
C ASP A 112 -6.58 -3.77 -3.91
N CYS A 113 -6.80 -4.10 -2.64
CA CYS A 113 -7.82 -5.06 -2.32
C CYS A 113 -9.22 -4.44 -2.30
N LEU A 114 -9.36 -3.20 -1.82
CA LEU A 114 -10.60 -2.43 -1.97
C LEU A 114 -10.93 -2.24 -3.46
N TYR A 115 -9.91 -2.00 -4.30
CA TYR A 115 -10.07 -1.93 -5.75
C TYR A 115 -10.61 -3.24 -6.35
N ILE A 116 -10.06 -4.38 -5.97
CA ILE A 116 -10.55 -5.69 -6.41
C ILE A 116 -11.98 -5.96 -5.93
N GLN A 117 -12.26 -5.70 -4.66
CA GLN A 117 -13.60 -5.88 -4.11
C GLN A 117 -14.63 -5.04 -4.86
N GLN A 118 -14.31 -3.77 -5.11
CA GLN A 118 -15.25 -2.83 -5.71
C GLN A 118 -15.48 -3.06 -7.20
N TYR A 119 -14.43 -3.35 -7.99
CA TYR A 119 -14.55 -3.40 -9.45
C TYR A 119 -14.58 -4.82 -10.03
N TYR A 120 -14.25 -5.84 -9.24
CA TYR A 120 -14.26 -7.24 -9.66
C TYR A 120 -15.18 -8.11 -8.80
N SER A 121 -15.81 -7.54 -7.77
CA SER A 121 -16.71 -8.25 -6.85
C SER A 121 -16.07 -9.50 -6.22
N GLN A 122 -14.74 -9.48 -6.05
CA GLN A 122 -13.99 -10.57 -5.44
C GLN A 122 -13.44 -10.13 -4.09
N ASN A 123 -13.63 -10.97 -3.08
CA ASN A 123 -12.95 -10.80 -1.81
C ASN A 123 -11.57 -11.46 -1.90
N LYS A 124 -10.53 -10.65 -2.21
CA LYS A 124 -9.14 -11.12 -2.25
C LYS A 124 -8.71 -11.72 -0.89
N PHE A 125 -9.33 -11.29 0.22
CA PHE A 125 -8.99 -11.66 1.59
C PHE A 125 -9.63 -12.96 2.08
N SER A 126 -10.66 -13.49 1.40
CA SER A 126 -11.16 -14.84 1.70
C SER A 126 -10.29 -15.94 1.09
N SER A 127 -9.23 -15.57 0.37
CA SER A 127 -8.23 -16.54 -0.06
C SER A 127 -7.34 -16.87 1.14
N ASN A 128 -7.09 -18.16 1.40
CA ASN A 128 -6.20 -18.65 2.46
C ASN A 128 -4.70 -18.26 2.25
N GLN A 129 -4.43 -17.20 1.47
CA GLN A 129 -3.11 -16.75 1.06
C GLN A 129 -2.51 -15.69 1.99
N PHE A 130 -3.30 -15.12 2.91
CA PHE A 130 -2.87 -14.09 3.87
C PHE A 130 -2.73 -14.67 5.26
N ILE A 131 -1.52 -15.17 5.57
CA ILE A 131 -1.16 -15.63 6.91
C ILE A 131 -0.51 -14.47 7.63
N VAL A 132 -1.18 -13.95 8.66
CA VAL A 132 -0.62 -12.91 9.54
C VAL A 132 0.35 -13.59 10.50
N ASP A 133 1.60 -13.13 10.52
CA ASP A 133 2.60 -13.65 11.45
C ASP A 133 2.29 -13.19 12.88
N SER A 134 2.52 -14.07 13.85
CA SER A 134 2.32 -13.78 15.28
C SER A 134 3.12 -12.56 15.78
N ALA A 135 4.24 -12.24 15.13
CA ALA A 135 5.03 -11.05 15.42
C ALA A 135 4.23 -9.76 15.20
N ALA A 136 3.19 -9.75 14.37
CA ALA A 136 2.36 -8.57 14.16
C ALA A 136 1.71 -8.10 15.47
N THR A 137 1.41 -9.01 16.40
CA THR A 137 0.82 -8.68 17.70
C THR A 137 1.82 -8.76 18.86
N GLN A 138 2.95 -9.47 18.70
CA GLN A 138 3.98 -9.60 19.73
C GLN A 138 5.08 -8.55 19.64
N ASN A 139 5.49 -8.17 18.43
CA ASN A 139 6.54 -7.19 18.17
C ASN A 139 6.32 -6.49 16.81
N PRO A 140 5.29 -5.63 16.69
CA PRO A 140 4.92 -4.99 15.42
C PRO A 140 6.03 -4.10 14.82
N SER A 141 6.97 -3.60 15.63
CA SER A 141 8.06 -2.73 15.16
C SER A 141 8.95 -3.39 14.09
N ILE A 142 9.00 -4.72 14.01
CA ILE A 142 9.80 -5.41 12.98
C ILE A 142 9.28 -5.16 11.56
N PHE A 143 7.99 -4.83 11.43
CA PHE A 143 7.33 -4.51 10.16
C PHE A 143 7.54 -3.06 9.73
N GLU A 144 8.33 -2.27 10.46
CA GLU A 144 8.80 -0.98 9.97
C GLU A 144 9.88 -1.15 8.88
N ASN A 145 10.56 -2.30 8.83
CA ASN A 145 11.70 -2.56 7.94
C ASN A 145 11.41 -3.68 6.93
N TYR A 146 11.99 -3.55 5.73
CA TYR A 146 11.93 -4.54 4.65
C TYR A 146 12.79 -5.81 4.91
N GLY A 147 13.59 -5.85 5.97
CA GLY A 147 14.41 -7.01 6.30
C GLY A 147 13.65 -8.24 6.84
N ASN A 148 12.34 -8.15 7.05
CA ASN A 148 11.50 -9.20 7.67
C ASN A 148 10.44 -9.76 6.71
N ASP A 149 10.71 -9.77 5.41
CA ASP A 149 9.75 -10.21 4.38
C ASP A 149 9.25 -11.65 4.56
N ASN A 150 10.07 -12.53 5.14
CA ASN A 150 9.68 -13.89 5.49
C ASN A 150 8.56 -13.97 6.55
N LYS A 151 8.33 -12.89 7.31
CA LYS A 151 7.26 -12.74 8.30
C LYS A 151 6.10 -11.87 7.80
N ASP A 152 6.23 -11.32 6.60
CA ASP A 152 5.23 -10.48 5.96
C ASP A 152 4.91 -11.01 4.57
N ILE A 153 4.66 -12.32 4.52
CA ILE A 153 4.36 -13.04 3.29
C ILE A 153 3.13 -12.40 2.65
N ASN A 154 3.27 -12.00 1.38
CA ASN A 154 2.23 -11.30 0.62
C ASN A 154 1.77 -9.98 1.26
N GLY A 155 2.56 -9.36 2.15
CA GLY A 155 2.20 -8.14 2.86
C GLY A 155 1.09 -8.31 3.91
N ALA A 156 0.77 -9.55 4.30
CA ALA A 156 -0.36 -9.86 5.17
C ALA A 156 -0.27 -9.19 6.56
N SER A 157 0.93 -9.15 7.14
CA SER A 157 1.16 -8.57 8.46
C SER A 157 1.13 -7.04 8.40
N SER A 158 1.72 -6.45 7.34
CA SER A 158 1.64 -5.01 7.08
C SER A 158 0.20 -4.53 6.87
N LEU A 159 -0.57 -5.25 6.06
CA LEU A 159 -2.00 -5.01 5.85
C LEU A 159 -2.78 -5.11 7.17
N PHE A 160 -2.53 -6.17 7.95
CA PHE A 160 -3.17 -6.37 9.25
C PHE A 160 -2.95 -5.16 10.18
N LEU A 161 -1.72 -4.63 10.28
CA LEU A 161 -1.43 -3.44 11.09
C LEU A 161 -2.23 -2.21 10.63
N VAL A 162 -2.30 -1.95 9.32
CA VAL A 162 -3.10 -0.83 8.78
C VAL A 162 -4.58 -0.99 9.11
N TRP A 163 -5.11 -2.21 9.09
CA TRP A 163 -6.51 -2.44 9.41
C TRP A 163 -6.81 -2.41 10.91
N VAL A 164 -5.89 -2.86 11.76
CA VAL A 164 -5.97 -2.61 13.20
C VAL A 164 -6.00 -1.09 13.46
N LEU A 165 -5.14 -0.31 12.79
CA LEU A 165 -5.15 1.14 12.90
C LEU A 165 -6.52 1.73 12.48
N ALA A 166 -7.10 1.25 11.37
CA ALA A 166 -8.44 1.65 10.96
C ALA A 166 -9.52 1.34 12.02
N LYS A 167 -9.44 0.18 12.70
CA LYS A 167 -10.37 -0.20 13.77
C LYS A 167 -10.18 0.69 15.00
N GLU A 168 -8.95 0.95 15.41
CA GLU A 168 -8.66 1.83 16.55
C GLU A 168 -9.16 3.26 16.31
N LEU A 169 -9.00 3.78 15.08
CA LEU A 169 -9.56 5.09 14.69
C LEU A 169 -11.09 5.10 14.73
N GLN A 170 -11.74 4.00 14.33
CA GLN A 170 -13.20 3.86 14.45
C GLN A 170 -13.66 3.82 15.91
N LEU A 171 -12.93 3.10 16.77
CA LEU A 171 -13.17 3.09 18.22
C LEU A 171 -12.98 4.48 18.85
N ALA A 172 -12.10 5.31 18.28
CA ALA A 172 -11.95 6.72 18.64
C ALA A 172 -13.03 7.65 18.06
N GLY A 173 -14.02 7.10 17.34
CA GLY A 173 -15.19 7.84 16.84
C GLY A 173 -15.08 8.32 15.38
N HIS A 174 -14.06 7.91 14.62
CA HIS A 174 -14.01 8.16 13.19
C HIS A 174 -14.93 7.20 12.41
N SER A 175 -15.46 7.66 11.27
CA SER A 175 -16.06 6.73 10.31
C SER A 175 -14.98 5.84 9.69
N GLU A 176 -15.37 4.69 9.15
CA GLU A 176 -14.43 3.81 8.45
C GLU A 176 -13.74 4.52 7.27
N SER A 177 -14.50 5.20 6.40
CA SER A 177 -13.95 5.97 5.29
C SER A 177 -12.96 7.05 5.74
N LYS A 178 -13.27 7.75 6.85
CA LYS A 178 -12.34 8.75 7.43
C LYS A 178 -11.07 8.09 7.97
N SER A 179 -11.19 6.92 8.58
CA SER A 179 -10.04 6.18 9.12
C SER A 179 -9.06 5.78 8.00
N PHE A 180 -9.59 5.26 6.88
CA PHE A 180 -8.79 4.96 5.70
C PHE A 180 -8.22 6.22 5.05
N ARG A 181 -8.98 7.31 4.96
CA ARG A 181 -8.48 8.59 4.43
C ARG A 181 -7.31 9.13 5.24
N LEU A 182 -7.37 9.06 6.57
CA LEU A 182 -6.30 9.51 7.44
C LEU A 182 -4.98 8.79 7.11
N MET A 183 -5.02 7.46 6.88
CA MET A 183 -3.84 6.66 6.59
C MET A 183 -3.37 6.80 5.13
N CYS A 184 -4.30 6.70 4.18
CA CYS A 184 -3.98 6.66 2.75
C CYS A 184 -3.67 8.04 2.15
N LYS A 185 -4.09 9.12 2.79
CA LYS A 185 -3.97 10.49 2.27
C LYS A 185 -3.39 11.44 3.30
N ASP A 186 -4.08 11.68 4.41
CA ASP A 186 -3.75 12.80 5.29
C ASP A 186 -2.37 12.61 5.96
N PHE A 187 -2.03 11.39 6.39
CA PHE A 187 -0.71 11.04 6.93
C PHE A 187 0.41 11.26 5.90
N MET A 188 0.20 10.81 4.65
CA MET A 188 1.21 11.01 3.60
C MET A 188 1.36 12.48 3.22
N GLN A 189 0.26 13.25 3.21
CA GLN A 189 0.26 14.70 2.98
C GLN A 189 0.98 15.48 4.09
N ALA A 190 1.00 14.97 5.32
CA ALA A 190 1.81 15.52 6.40
C ALA A 190 3.33 15.29 6.19
N ASN A 191 3.72 14.67 5.07
CA ASN A 191 5.08 14.52 4.56
C ASN A 191 6.05 13.92 5.60
N PRO A 192 5.73 12.74 6.18
CA PRO A 192 6.56 12.07 7.16
C PRO A 192 7.88 11.60 6.55
N ASN A 193 8.92 11.51 7.38
CA ASN A 193 10.23 10.99 7.02
C ASN A 193 10.86 10.21 8.19
N LYS A 194 12.02 9.59 7.94
CA LYS A 194 12.71 8.75 8.93
C LYS A 194 13.00 9.41 10.29
N LYS A 195 12.98 10.74 10.38
CA LYS A 195 13.25 11.48 11.62
C LYS A 195 12.00 11.89 12.39
N ASN A 196 10.86 12.09 11.72
CA ASN A 196 9.69 12.72 12.31
C ASN A 196 8.39 11.91 12.15
N TRP A 197 8.42 10.77 11.45
CA TRP A 197 7.20 10.01 11.19
C TRP A 197 6.44 9.62 12.48
N PRO A 198 7.08 9.33 13.65
CA PRO A 198 6.32 9.04 14.87
C PRO A 198 5.54 10.26 15.39
N ASP A 199 6.12 11.46 15.29
CA ASP A 199 5.45 12.71 15.69
C ASP A 199 4.30 13.05 14.72
N VAL A 200 4.52 12.84 13.42
CA VAL A 200 3.49 12.99 12.40
C VAL A 200 2.37 11.97 12.60
N PHE A 201 2.71 10.73 12.96
CA PHE A 201 1.76 9.66 13.29
C PHE A 201 0.89 10.08 14.46
N GLN A 202 1.50 10.52 15.56
CA GLN A 202 0.77 11.01 16.73
C GLN A 202 -0.13 12.19 16.42
N THR A 203 0.35 13.15 15.63
CA THR A 203 -0.43 14.33 15.23
C THR A 203 -1.63 13.94 14.35
N THR A 204 -1.43 13.00 13.42
CA THR A 204 -2.46 12.61 12.44
C THR A 204 -3.54 11.72 13.07
N PHE A 205 -3.13 10.77 13.91
CA PHE A 205 -4.01 9.73 14.44
C PHE A 205 -4.43 9.97 15.90
N ASN A 206 -3.91 11.03 16.52
CA ASN A 206 -4.09 11.32 17.95
C ASN A 206 -3.73 10.11 18.84
N MET A 207 -2.70 9.37 18.43
CA MET A 207 -2.24 8.12 19.06
C MET A 207 -0.75 7.98 18.81
N SER A 208 0.07 7.77 19.84
CA SER A 208 1.50 7.51 19.63
C SER A 208 1.73 6.13 19.00
N VAL A 209 2.88 5.94 18.36
CA VAL A 209 3.26 4.63 17.78
C VAL A 209 3.31 3.55 18.86
N SER A 210 3.84 3.88 20.06
CA SER A 210 3.87 2.96 21.20
C SER A 210 2.48 2.59 21.69
N ASP A 211 1.55 3.55 21.77
CA ASP A 211 0.17 3.25 22.16
C ASP A 211 -0.51 2.37 21.13
N PHE A 212 -0.29 2.65 19.84
CA PHE A 212 -0.78 1.82 18.75
C PHE A 212 -0.26 0.38 18.86
N TYR A 213 1.05 0.19 19.02
CA TYR A 213 1.63 -1.14 19.19
C TYR A 213 1.15 -1.88 20.44
N SER A 214 0.93 -1.16 21.54
CA SER A 214 0.29 -1.74 22.73
C SER A 214 -1.14 -2.18 22.45
N LYS A 215 -1.92 -1.43 21.67
CA LYS A 215 -3.29 -1.80 21.28
C LYS A 215 -3.30 -3.01 20.34
N VAL A 216 -2.37 -3.07 19.38
CA VAL A 216 -2.25 -4.21 18.46
C VAL A 216 -2.06 -5.54 19.21
N SER A 217 -1.37 -5.54 20.35
CA SER A 217 -1.15 -6.77 21.15
C SER A 217 -2.43 -7.42 21.69
N SER A 218 -3.56 -6.70 21.76
CA SER A 218 -4.85 -7.28 22.17
C SER A 218 -5.60 -7.98 21.03
N TYR A 219 -5.11 -7.87 19.79
CA TYR A 219 -5.73 -8.50 18.62
C TYR A 219 -5.19 -9.91 18.42
N ASN A 220 -6.01 -10.77 17.80
CA ASN A 220 -5.55 -12.04 17.28
C ASN A 220 -4.86 -11.80 15.93
N PRO A 221 -3.65 -12.34 15.66
CA PRO A 221 -2.93 -12.18 14.40
C PRO A 221 -3.65 -12.93 13.26
N SER A 222 -4.76 -12.35 12.80
CA SER A 222 -5.60 -12.91 11.76
C SER A 222 -6.35 -11.80 11.05
N ILE A 223 -6.23 -11.77 9.72
CA ILE A 223 -6.86 -10.76 8.88
C ILE A 223 -8.39 -10.74 9.02
N ASN A 224 -8.99 -11.89 9.28
CA ASN A 224 -10.43 -12.07 9.45
C ASN A 224 -11.01 -11.29 10.63
N THR A 225 -10.18 -10.89 11.59
CA THR A 225 -10.60 -10.17 12.80
C THR A 225 -10.73 -8.67 12.58
N VAL A 226 -10.18 -8.16 11.48
CA VAL A 226 -10.02 -6.73 11.22
C VAL A 226 -10.52 -6.31 9.83
N LEU A 227 -11.28 -7.17 9.15
CA LEU A 227 -11.85 -6.89 7.83
C LEU A 227 -12.61 -5.55 7.80
N PRO A 228 -12.39 -4.73 6.75
CA PRO A 228 -13.23 -3.57 6.46
C PRO A 228 -14.65 -3.97 6.06
N SER A 229 -15.57 -3.03 6.12
CA SER A 229 -16.93 -3.23 5.61
C SER A 229 -16.92 -3.51 4.11
N THR A 230 -17.84 -4.38 3.66
CA THR A 230 -18.07 -4.59 2.23
C THR A 230 -18.64 -3.36 1.52
N SER A 231 -19.17 -2.40 2.28
CA SER A 231 -19.70 -1.12 1.79
C SER A 231 -18.65 -0.02 1.66
N LEU A 232 -17.43 -0.22 2.15
CA LEU A 232 -16.35 0.75 2.01
C LEU A 232 -15.92 0.83 0.53
N THR A 233 -15.99 2.03 -0.04
CA THR A 233 -15.58 2.29 -1.42
C THR A 233 -14.37 3.21 -1.47
N LEU A 234 -13.59 3.08 -2.54
CA LEU A 234 -12.47 3.97 -2.81
C LEU A 234 -12.93 5.43 -2.96
N GLU A 235 -14.07 5.70 -3.59
CA GLU A 235 -14.62 7.05 -3.72
C GLU A 235 -14.94 7.65 -2.35
N SER A 236 -15.41 6.86 -1.38
CA SER A 236 -15.68 7.36 -0.03
C SER A 236 -14.42 7.79 0.73
N ILE A 237 -13.25 7.26 0.33
CA ILE A 237 -11.95 7.55 0.95
C ILE A 237 -11.30 8.78 0.28
N PHE A 238 -11.35 8.87 -1.04
CA PHE A 238 -10.53 9.81 -1.82
C PHE A 238 -11.27 11.04 -2.33
N ASN A 239 -12.62 11.02 -2.41
CA ASN A 239 -13.43 12.16 -2.83
C ASN A 239 -13.82 13.10 -1.68
#